data_AF-A0A352Q0B2-F1
#
_entry.id   AF-A0A352Q0B2-F1
#
_cell.length_a   1.000
_cell.length_b   1.000
_cell.length_c   1.000
_cell.angle_alpha   90.00
_cell.angle_beta   90.00
_cell.angle_gamma   90.00
#
_symmetry.space_group_name_H-M   'P 1'
#
loop_
_entity.id
_entity.type
_entity.pdbx_description
1 polymer ?
#
loop_
_entity_poly.entity_id
_entity_poly.type
_entity_poly.pdbx_seq_one_letter_code
_entity_poly.pdbx_strand_id
1 'polypeptide(L)' 'ESNLGNLRREAPRQHHSQIALFLEYAGMPRPWEVPDPYGGGMSGFQRVLALIERACECLLDRLCEYHQQEQNPVS' A
#
# COMPACT_ATOMS: atom_id res chain seq x y z
N GLU A 1 1.03 -12.42 -14.26
CA GLU A 1 0.21 -11.19 -14.33
C GLU A 1 0.15 -10.58 -12.94
N SER A 2 0.21 -9.26 -12.76
CA SER A 2 0.23 -8.63 -11.42
C SER A 2 -1.11 -7.96 -11.09
N ASN A 3 -1.46 -7.88 -9.80
CA ASN A 3 -2.68 -7.21 -9.34
C ASN A 3 -2.76 -5.76 -9.85
N LEU A 4 -1.63 -5.03 -9.81
CA LEU A 4 -1.53 -3.66 -10.33
C LEU A 4 -1.84 -3.59 -11.83
N GLY A 5 -1.29 -4.52 -12.61
CA GLY A 5 -1.54 -4.61 -14.05
C GLY A 5 -3.00 -4.91 -14.37
N ASN A 6 -3.61 -5.83 -13.61
CA ASN A 6 -5.02 -6.21 -13.76
C ASN A 6 -5.94 -5.01 -13.48
N LEU A 7 -5.74 -4.32 -12.36
CA LEU A 7 -6.53 -3.13 -12.00
C LEU A 7 -6.42 -2.01 -13.04
N ARG A 8 -5.21 -1.75 -13.56
CA ARG A 8 -5.01 -0.71 -14.59
C ARG A 8 -5.64 -1.07 -15.94
N ARG A 9 -5.78 -2.35 -16.26
CA ARG A 9 -6.45 -2.79 -17.48
C ARG A 9 -7.97 -2.62 -17.39
N GLU A 10 -8.54 -2.84 -16.22
CA GLU A 10 -10.00 -2.74 -15.99
C GLU A 10 -10.46 -1.30 -15.76
N ALA A 11 -9.61 -0.46 -15.13
CA ALA A 11 -9.97 0.91 -14.78
C ALA A 11 -9.86 1.88 -15.97
N PRO A 12 -10.77 2.87 -16.10
CA PRO A 12 -10.59 4.00 -17.01
C PRO A 12 -9.27 4.73 -16.77
N ARG A 13 -8.61 5.17 -17.85
CA ARG A 13 -7.28 5.82 -17.79
C ARG A 13 -7.19 6.98 -16.81
N GLN A 14 -8.27 7.76 -16.67
CA GLN A 14 -8.33 8.90 -15.74
C GLN A 14 -8.17 8.51 -14.26
N HIS A 15 -8.40 7.24 -13.90
CA HIS A 15 -8.24 6.75 -12.53
C HIS A 15 -6.90 6.05 -12.29
N HIS A 16 -6.03 5.94 -13.30
CA HIS A 16 -4.76 5.20 -13.16
C HIS A 16 -3.81 5.82 -12.13
N SER A 17 -3.87 7.14 -11.93
CA SER A 17 -3.11 7.84 -10.89
C SER A 17 -3.52 7.49 -9.47
N GLN A 18 -4.73 6.95 -9.28
CA GLN A 18 -5.25 6.51 -7.98
C GLN A 18 -4.91 5.04 -7.69
N ILE A 19 -4.30 4.33 -8.64
CA ILE A 19 -3.95 2.92 -8.51
C ILE A 19 -2.44 2.78 -8.26
N ALA A 20 -2.10 2.36 -7.05
CA ALA A 20 -0.74 2.13 -6.57
C ALA A 20 -0.59 0.78 -5.87
N LEU A 21 0.65 0.31 -5.69
CA LEU A 21 0.92 -0.81 -4.79
C LEU A 21 0.71 -0.38 -3.34
N PHE A 22 0.11 -1.25 -2.54
CA PHE A 22 -0.20 -0.93 -1.15
C PHE A 22 1.04 -0.57 -0.33
N LEU A 23 2.10 -1.38 -0.40
CA LEU A 23 3.33 -1.14 0.36
C LEU A 23 4.04 0.15 -0.11
N GLU A 24 4.07 0.41 -1.41
CA GLU A 24 4.62 1.65 -1.96
C GLU A 24 3.86 2.88 -1.45
N TYR A 25 2.53 2.82 -1.51
CA TYR A 25 1.67 3.91 -1.05
C TYR A 25 1.79 4.15 0.46
N ALA A 26 1.94 3.08 1.24
CA ALA A 26 2.22 3.15 2.67
C ALA A 26 3.62 3.68 3.01
N GLY A 27 4.49 3.95 2.02
CA GLY A 27 5.85 4.45 2.28
C GLY A 27 6.85 3.37 2.72
N MET A 28 6.53 2.09 2.51
CA MET A 28 7.42 0.99 2.86
C MET A 28 8.63 0.90 1.90
N PRO A 29 9.79 0.42 2.39
CA PRO A 29 10.93 0.15 1.52
C PRO A 29 10.64 -1.01 0.55
N ARG A 30 11.40 -1.08 -0.55
CA ARG A 30 11.30 -2.20 -1.50
C ARG A 30 11.71 -3.53 -0.85
N PRO A 31 11.16 -4.68 -1.30
CA PRO A 31 10.17 -4.82 -2.38
C PRO A 31 8.75 -4.40 -1.96
N TRP A 32 7.97 -3.90 -2.93
CA TRP A 32 6.60 -3.39 -2.69
C TRP A 32 5.48 -4.40 -2.97
N GLU A 33 5.83 -5.58 -3.48
CA GLU A 33 4.87 -6.66 -3.65
C GLU A 33 4.67 -7.38 -2.32
N VAL A 34 3.40 -7.63 -2.00
CA VAL A 34 3.04 -8.58 -0.94
C VAL A 34 3.11 -9.98 -1.54
N PRO A 35 3.90 -10.91 -0.96
CA PRO A 35 4.03 -12.26 -1.50
C PRO A 35 2.70 -13.01 -1.38
N ASP A 36 2.45 -13.95 -2.30
CA ASP A 36 1.31 -14.85 -2.19
C ASP A 36 1.49 -15.78 -0.97
N PRO A 37 0.53 -15.83 -0.02
CA PRO A 37 0.66 -16.64 1.18
C PRO A 37 0.51 -18.15 0.94
N TYR A 38 -0.13 -18.57 -0.15
CA TYR A 38 -0.53 -19.97 -0.35
C TYR A 38 0.64 -20.93 -0.61
N GLY A 39 1.80 -20.42 -1.05
CA GLY A 39 3.00 -21.23 -1.29
C GLY A 39 3.77 -21.65 -0.03
N GLY A 40 3.47 -21.04 1.13
CA GLY A 40 4.25 -21.22 2.38
C GLY A 40 3.50 -21.92 3.51
N GLY A 41 2.24 -22.33 3.31
CA GLY A 41 1.39 -22.76 4.42
C GLY A 41 1.21 -21.64 5.46
N MET A 42 1.08 -22.00 6.74
CA MET A 42 0.79 -21.02 7.81
C MET A 42 1.82 -19.89 7.94
N SER A 43 3.11 -20.18 7.74
CA SER A 43 4.16 -19.16 7.82
C SER A 43 4.07 -18.13 6.69
N GLY A 44 3.56 -18.54 5.52
CA GLY A 44 3.24 -17.64 4.41
C GLY A 44 2.20 -16.59 4.82
N PHE A 45 1.12 -17.03 5.47
CA PHE A 45 0.09 -16.12 5.99
C PHE A 45 0.61 -15.19 7.08
N GLN A 46 1.38 -15.70 8.04
CA GLN A 46 1.98 -14.88 9.10
C GLN A 46 2.89 -13.78 8.53
N ARG A 47 3.70 -14.12 7.52
CA ARG A 47 4.56 -13.15 6.84
C ARG A 47 3.75 -12.07 6.14
N VAL A 48 2.69 -12.45 5.44
CA VAL A 48 1.80 -11.49 4.75
C VAL A 48 1.09 -10.60 5.75
N LEU A 49 0.57 -11.16 6.84
CA LEU A 49 -0.09 -10.39 7.89
C LEU A 49 0.84 -9.33 8.49
N ALA A 50 2.07 -9.72 8.86
CA ALA A 50 3.05 -8.79 9.41
C ALA A 50 3.42 -7.65 8.44
N LEU A 51 3.47 -7.93 7.13
CA LEU A 51 3.69 -6.89 6.12
C LEU A 51 2.51 -5.93 6.02
N ILE A 52 1.29 -6.45 6.08
CA ILE A 52 0.07 -5.64 6.01
C ILE A 52 -0.06 -4.76 7.25
N GLU A 53 0.16 -5.31 8.45
CA GLU A 53 0.09 -4.57 9.71
C GLU A 53 1.08 -3.40 9.73
N ARG A 54 2.34 -3.65 9.37
CA ARG A 54 3.36 -2.59 9.29
C ARG A 54 3.02 -1.53 8.24
N ALA A 55 2.47 -1.93 7.10
CA ALA A 55 2.04 -0.98 6.08
C ALA A 55 0.84 -0.13 6.55
N CYS A 56 -0.07 -0.69 7.34
CA CYS A 56 -1.16 0.06 7.95
C CYS A 56 -0.64 1.12 8.93
N GLU A 57 0.36 0.80 9.76
CA GLU A 57 1.01 1.78 10.66
C GLU A 57 1.60 2.95 9.86
N CYS A 58 2.45 2.68 8.87
CA CYS A 58 3.05 3.73 8.05
C CYS A 58 2.00 4.56 7.27
N LEU A 59 0.92 3.91 6.81
CA LEU A 59 -0.18 4.59 6.15
C LEU A 59 -0.92 5.53 7.11
N LEU A 60 -1.20 5.10 8.34
CA LEU A 60 -1.84 5.93 9.35
C LEU A 60 -0.98 7.13 9.71
N ASP A 61 0.32 6.93 9.93
CA ASP A 61 1.28 8.02 10.20
C ASP A 61 1.22 9.07 9.09
N ARG A 62 1.29 8.62 7.84
CA ARG A 62 1.22 9.49 6.66
C ARG A 62 -0.09 10.27 6.58
N LEU A 63 -1.24 9.63 6.82
CA LEU A 63 -2.54 10.29 6.78
C LEU A 63 -2.69 11.32 7.92
N CYS A 64 -2.17 11.01 9.10
CA CYS A 64 -2.11 11.93 10.22
C CYS A 64 -1.21 13.14 9.94
N GLU A 65 -0.04 12.93 9.34
CA GLU A 65 0.87 14.02 8.91
C GLU A 65 0.19 14.94 7.88
N TYR A 66 -0.50 14.39 6.88
CA TYR A 66 -1.26 15.20 5.91
C TYR A 66 -2.31 16.08 6.58
N HIS A 67 -3.08 15.53 7.53
CA HIS A 67 -4.08 16.31 8.25
C HIS A 67 -3.47 17.40 9.14
N GLN A 68 -2.26 17.20 9.67
CA GLN A 68 -1.57 18.24 10.44
C GLN A 68 -1.09 19.41 9.56
N GLN A 69 -0.73 19.14 8.29
CA GLN A 69 -0.32 20.18 7.34
C GLN A 69 -1.50 21.01 6.82
N GLU A 70 -2.69 20.42 6.67
CA GLU A 70 -3.90 21.17 6.28
C GLU A 70 -4.44 22.08 7.39
N GLN A 71 -4.17 21.75 8.66
CA GLN A 71 -4.64 22.52 9.83
C GLN A 71 -3.67 23.61 10.29
N ASN A 72 -2.49 23.72 9.67
CA ASN A 72 -1.51 24.74 10.01
C ASN A 72 -1.00 25.44 8.74
N PRO A 73 -1.81 26.34 8.14
CA PRO A 73 -1.36 27.11 6.98
C PRO A 73 -0.23 28.02 7.44
N VAL A 74 0.97 27.80 6.91
CA VAL A 74 2.14 28.66 7.10
C VAL A 74 1.73 30.11 6.82
N SER A 75 2.05 31.00 7.77
CA SER A 75 1.77 32.45 7.71
C SER A 75 2.44 33.16 6.54
#